data_AF-H1LWU1-F1
#
_entry.id   AF-H1LWU1-F1
#
_cell.length_a   1.000
_cell.length_b   1.000
_cell.length_c   1.000
_cell.angle_alpha   90.00
_cell.angle_beta   90.00
_cell.angle_gamma   90.00
#
_symmetry.space_group_name_H-M   'P 1'
#
loop_
_entity.id
_entity.type
_entity.pdbx_description
1 polymer ?
#
loop_
_entity_poly.entity_id
_entity_poly.type
_entity_poly.pdbx_seq_one_letter_code
_entity_poly.pdbx_strand_id
1 'polypeptide(L)' 'MVMMAKAGKYPGYLLEGMACPGGCVAGPGTMQNIKKSQGAVNQYASKASHIVASETESVKELDKLVE' A
#
# COMPACT_ATOMS: atom_id res chain seq x y z
N MET A 1 -7.09 11.95 -13.30
CA MET A 1 -8.04 11.32 -12.35
C MET A 1 -8.74 12.35 -11.48
N VAL A 2 -8.00 13.14 -10.67
CA VAL A 2 -8.57 14.17 -9.78
C VAL A 2 -9.43 15.20 -10.51
N MET A 3 -9.02 15.65 -11.71
CA MET A 3 -9.84 16.59 -12.50
C MET A 3 -11.18 15.99 -12.96
N MET A 4 -11.24 14.68 -13.21
CA MET A 4 -12.48 13.99 -13.59
C MET A 4 -13.38 13.76 -12.37
N ALA A 5 -12.78 13.54 -11.19
CA ALA A 5 -13.50 13.49 -9.93
C ALA A 5 -14.15 14.85 -9.61
N LYS A 6 -13.40 15.95 -9.80
CA LYS A 6 -13.94 17.32 -9.67
C LYS A 6 -15.07 17.59 -10.67
N ALA A 7 -14.98 17.05 -11.88
CA ALA A 7 -16.05 17.10 -12.88
C ALA A 7 -17.25 16.18 -12.56
N GLY A 8 -17.30 15.57 -11.37
CA GLY A 8 -18.42 14.75 -10.90
C GLY A 8 -18.47 13.35 -11.50
N LYS A 9 -17.43 12.89 -12.20
CA LYS A 9 -17.44 11.56 -12.85
C LYS A 9 -17.19 10.38 -11.90
N TYR A 10 -16.78 10.65 -10.66
CA TYR A 10 -16.51 9.62 -9.64
C TYR A 10 -17.16 9.96 -8.28
N PRO A 11 -18.50 10.09 -8.21
CA PRO A 11 -19.18 10.45 -6.96
C PRO A 11 -19.16 9.28 -5.98
N GLY A 12 -18.65 9.51 -4.77
CA GLY A 12 -18.62 8.49 -3.70
C GLY A 12 -17.48 7.47 -3.80
N TYR A 13 -16.54 7.63 -4.73
CA TYR A 13 -15.38 6.74 -4.87
C TYR A 13 -14.23 7.23 -3.97
N LEU A 14 -13.55 6.29 -3.29
CA LEU A 14 -12.23 6.53 -2.71
C LEU A 14 -11.19 6.44 -3.81
N LEU A 15 -10.55 7.57 -4.12
CA LEU A 15 -9.57 7.66 -5.21
C LEU A 15 -8.17 7.65 -4.63
N GLU A 16 -7.48 6.52 -4.78
CA GLU A 16 -6.06 6.40 -4.46
C GLU A 16 -5.21 6.67 -5.71
N GLY A 17 -4.08 7.35 -5.53
CA GLY A 17 -3.14 7.64 -6.61
C GLY A 17 -1.71 7.47 -6.15
N MET A 18 -0.90 6.81 -6.96
CA MET A 18 0.54 6.68 -6.75
C MET A 18 1.29 7.47 -7.82
N ALA A 19 2.35 8.18 -7.43
CA ALA A 19 3.15 8.98 -8.35
C ALA A 19 3.91 8.11 -9.39
N CYS A 20 4.23 6.87 -9.02
CA CYS A 20 4.95 5.93 -9.88
C CYS A 20 3.98 4.88 -10.46
N PRO A 21 4.13 4.45 -11.73
CA PRO A 21 3.19 3.56 -12.42
C PRO A 21 3.09 2.14 -11.80
N GLY A 22 4.07 1.73 -10.99
CA GLY A 22 4.04 0.47 -10.23
C GLY A 22 4.13 0.69 -8.71
N GLY A 23 3.70 1.86 -8.23
CA GLY A 23 3.76 2.21 -6.81
C GLY A 23 5.19 2.31 -6.27
N CYS A 24 5.33 2.18 -4.96
CA CYS A 24 6.63 2.30 -4.27
C CYS A 24 7.69 1.35 -4.81
N VAL A 25 7.29 0.14 -5.23
CA VAL A 25 8.18 -0.91 -5.74
C VAL A 25 8.76 -0.58 -7.13
N ALA A 26 8.14 0.35 -7.85
CA ALA A 26 8.62 0.86 -9.13
C ALA A 26 9.06 2.34 -9.05
N GLY A 27 9.48 2.78 -7.86
CA GLY A 27 9.97 4.14 -7.64
C GLY A 27 11.31 4.42 -8.35
N PRO A 28 11.70 5.69 -8.52
CA PRO A 28 12.94 6.08 -9.19
C PRO A 28 14.22 5.60 -8.48
N GLY A 29 14.13 5.24 -7.20
CA GLY A 29 15.25 4.67 -6.43
C GLY A 29 15.43 3.15 -6.62
N THR A 30 14.56 2.49 -7.39
CA THR A 30 14.59 1.03 -7.52
C THR A 30 15.63 0.61 -8.57
N MET A 31 16.76 0.06 -8.13
CA MET A 31 17.83 -0.43 -9.02
C MET A 31 17.55 -1.82 -9.59
N GLN A 32 16.62 -2.56 -8.99
CA GLN A 32 16.25 -3.91 -9.41
C GLN A 32 15.09 -3.87 -10.41
N ASN A 33 15.02 -4.87 -11.29
CA ASN A 33 13.91 -5.01 -12.24
C ASN A 33 12.58 -5.08 -11.49
N ILE A 34 11.60 -4.27 -11.92
CA ILE A 34 10.27 -4.16 -11.28
C ILE A 34 9.62 -5.53 -11.03
N LYS A 35 9.70 -6.47 -11.98
CA LYS A 35 9.12 -7.82 -11.81
C LYS A 35 9.78 -8.60 -10.68
N LYS A 36 11.11 -8.46 -10.52
CA LYS A 36 11.85 -9.12 -9.44
C LYS A 36 11.51 -8.49 -8.09
N SER A 37 11.50 -7.16 -8.02
CA SER A 37 11.12 -6.42 -6.81
C SER A 37 9.70 -6.76 -6.36
N GLN A 38 8.74 -6.81 -7.30
CA GLN A 38 7.37 -7.23 -7.01
C GLN A 38 7.31 -8.67 -6.51
N GLY A 39 8.04 -9.58 -7.14
CA GLY A 39 8.12 -10.98 -6.71
C GLY A 39 8.66 -11.13 -5.28
N ALA A 40 9.68 -10.36 -4.93
CA ALA A 40 10.26 -10.37 -3.58
C ALA A 40 9.28 -9.87 -2.52
N VAL A 41 8.56 -8.77 -2.79
CA VAL A 41 7.53 -8.24 -1.90
C VAL A 41 6.39 -9.24 -1.73
N ASN A 42 5.93 -9.87 -2.81
CA ASN A 42 4.87 -10.88 -2.73
C ASN A 42 5.29 -12.09 -1.88
N GLN A 43 6.52 -12.59 -2.07
CA GLN A 43 7.05 -13.69 -1.26
C GLN A 43 7.16 -13.32 0.23
N TYR A 44 7.54 -12.07 0.52
CA TYR A 44 7.59 -11.58 1.90
C TYR A 44 6.17 -11.49 2.50
N ALA A 45 5.20 -10.96 1.76
CA ALA A 45 3.81 -10.88 2.17
C ALA A 45 3.21 -12.28 2.42
N SER A 46 3.54 -13.29 1.60
CA SER A 46 3.08 -14.66 1.81
C SER A 46 3.65 -15.34 3.07
N LYS A 47 4.71 -14.80 3.68
CA LYS A 47 5.27 -15.30 4.94
C LYS A 47 4.60 -14.69 6.17
N ALA A 48 3.77 -13.66 6.00
CA ALA A 48 3.09 -13.03 7.12
C ALA A 48 2.09 -13.99 7.77
N SER A 49 2.12 -14.08 9.10
CA SER A 49 1.21 -14.94 9.87
C SER A 49 -0.23 -14.43 9.89
N HIS A 50 -0.41 -13.13 9.65
CA HIS A 50 -1.70 -12.45 9.67
C HIS A 50 -1.84 -11.62 8.40
N ILE A 51 -3.06 -11.59 7.85
CA ILE A 51 -3.37 -10.82 6.64
C ILE A 51 -3.73 -9.37 7.02
N VAL A 52 -4.39 -9.19 8.16
CA VAL A 52 -4.84 -7.89 8.63
C VAL A 52 -3.95 -7.45 9.79
N ALA A 53 -3.43 -6.22 9.72
CA ALA A 53 -2.58 -5.66 10.79
C ALA A 53 -3.29 -5.67 12.15
N SER A 54 -4.61 -5.47 12.16
CA SER A 54 -5.47 -5.48 13.36
C SER A 54 -5.59 -6.85 14.05
N GLU A 55 -5.19 -7.94 13.40
CA GLU A 55 -5.21 -9.28 13.99
C GLU A 55 -3.86 -9.64 14.63
N THR A 56 -2.86 -8.76 14.51
CA THR A 56 -1.54 -9.00 15.09
C THR A 56 -1.55 -8.77 16.59
N GLU A 57 -0.73 -9.52 17.33
CA GLU A 57 -0.65 -9.39 18.78
C GLU A 57 -0.19 -8.00 19.25
N SER A 58 0.58 -7.29 18.41
CA SER A 58 1.06 -5.92 18.66
C SER A 58 -0.06 -4.88 18.79
N VAL A 59 -1.28 -5.19 18.35
CA VAL A 59 -2.43 -4.29 18.47
C VAL A 59 -2.78 -4.01 19.93
N LYS A 60 -2.47 -4.95 20.84
CA LYS A 60 -2.64 -4.75 22.30
C LYS A 60 -1.79 -3.60 22.84
N GLU A 61 -0.71 -3.23 22.16
CA GLU A 61 0.20 -2.16 22.56
C GLU A 61 -0.15 -0.81 21.93
N LEU A 62 -1.11 -0.78 21.00
CA LEU A 62 -1.54 0.44 20.33
C LEU A 62 -2.14 1.45 21.32
N ASP A 63 -2.80 0.97 22.37
CA ASP A 63 -3.39 1.79 23.44
C ASP A 63 -2.33 2.60 24.21
N LYS A 64 -1.11 2.06 24.36
CA LYS A 64 0.01 2.71 25.05
C LYS A 64 0.64 3.86 24.26
N LEU A 65 0.33 3.98 22.96
CA LEU A 65 0.88 5.02 22.06
C LEU A 65 -0.03 6.25 21.96
N VAL A 66 -1.20 6.22 22.61
CA VAL A 66 -2.21 7.28 22.58
C VAL A 66 -2.18 8.15 23.85
N GLU A 67 -1.31 7.85 24.81
CA GLU A 67 -1.01 8.68 25.99
C GLU A 67 0.03 9.78 25.72
#